data_AF-A0A139WSF1-F1
#
_entry.id   AF-A0A139WSF1-F1
#
_cell.length_a   1.000
_cell.length_b   1.000
_cell.length_c   1.000
_cell.angle_alpha   90.00
_cell.angle_beta   90.00
_cell.angle_gamma   90.00
#
_symmetry.space_group_name_H-M   'P 1'
#
loop_
_entity.id
_entity.type
_entity.pdbx_description
1 polymer ?
#
loop_
_entity_poly.entity_id
_entity_poly.type
_entity_poly.pdbx_seq_one_letter_code
_entity_poly.pdbx_strand_id
1 'polypeptide(L)'
;MIEVIKSHQNQTATAFWRLTPGYLQSGYADFESVHILLGRFLADRTSVDPLAEKELFAEDSIFEWGHASPLEKVINSRSDFEFLLLHPSLLRNSITIIEPWKYVGQNALGEWVRASKNVAYIAQKVADIDSILLPVWSCGIIDPEIVVPAITSGYAVVVEGGEPSTYDPSTWTSPACSQEHMFALVEKLLISRSPNSAVAIFICIGHQLAAESHIRLLRKAVQQVLGIISMDRDRDGRAIKSLQEVALRIQAMGKTLQVKKRDGRTVAFGWNDAHFAVTLNETKEVGDRVLLPYQSPDGDALGFPWELIHAHDVTADSHEGVIDTTIQYEREVSISMFHSDEVNEEAILFANWAYRSIHDAIVPYRHIIAGSPLSWLIQLPDSVEILCSTAIDGEIVTECSATCINYKDFETKKIRRSFTCQFHPELLSDLRAIGSSEAPSYSTLKKDDGVRLFVRLLYAGMQE
;
A
#
# COMPACT_ATOMS: atom_id res chain seq x y z
N MET A 1 3.76 -39.56 17.83
CA MET A 1 3.73 -39.30 19.28
C MET A 1 5.17 -39.22 19.73
N ILE A 2 5.79 -38.06 19.91
CA ILE A 2 5.34 -36.88 20.65
C ILE A 2 5.71 -35.63 19.84
N GLU A 3 4.70 -34.85 19.43
CA GLU A 3 4.90 -33.46 19.04
C GLU A 3 5.35 -32.68 20.26
N VAL A 4 6.58 -32.18 20.23
CA VAL A 4 7.02 -31.18 21.20
C VAL A 4 6.37 -29.87 20.77
N ILE A 5 5.27 -29.55 21.43
CA ILE A 5 4.71 -28.20 21.52
C ILE A 5 5.84 -27.29 22.04
N LYS A 6 6.55 -26.60 21.14
CA LYS A 6 7.36 -25.45 21.52
C LYS A 6 6.39 -24.33 21.89
N SER A 7 6.21 -24.13 23.19
CA SER A 7 5.45 -23.05 23.77
C SER A 7 5.93 -21.69 23.25
N HIS A 8 5.00 -20.89 22.71
CA HIS A 8 5.16 -19.46 22.46
C HIS A 8 5.26 -18.71 23.80
N GLN A 9 6.46 -18.62 24.40
CA GLN A 9 6.66 -17.98 25.71
C GLN A 9 7.60 -16.76 25.73
N ASN A 10 8.12 -16.32 24.58
CA ASN A 10 8.97 -15.12 24.51
C ASN A 10 8.29 -14.02 23.68
N GLN A 11 7.11 -13.56 24.10
CA GLN A 11 6.54 -12.31 23.59
C GLN A 11 6.74 -11.21 24.63
N THR A 12 7.35 -10.11 24.23
CA THR A 12 7.54 -8.92 25.07
C THR A 12 6.20 -8.28 25.38
N ALA A 13 5.82 -8.27 26.66
CA ALA A 13 4.68 -7.49 27.14
C ALA A 13 4.92 -5.99 26.94
N THR A 14 3.86 -5.19 26.86
CA THR A 14 3.93 -3.71 26.72
C THR A 14 4.80 -3.03 27.77
N ALA A 15 4.92 -3.63 28.97
CA ALA A 15 5.82 -3.16 30.04
C ALA A 15 7.32 -3.16 29.63
N PHE A 16 7.69 -3.89 28.59
CA PHE A 16 9.06 -3.96 28.06
C PHE A 16 9.25 -3.16 26.77
N TRP A 17 8.22 -2.44 26.30
CA TRP A 17 8.35 -1.60 25.12
C TRP A 17 9.18 -0.37 25.41
N ARG A 18 10.13 -0.05 24.53
CA ARG A 18 10.88 1.20 24.63
C ARG A 18 9.93 2.37 24.44
N LEU A 19 9.96 3.31 25.39
CA LEU A 19 9.14 4.53 25.35
C LEU A 19 9.83 5.68 24.59
N THR A 20 11.15 5.61 24.47
CA THR A 20 11.96 6.62 23.78
C THR A 20 12.20 6.17 22.33
N PRO A 21 11.85 6.99 21.32
CA PRO A 21 12.11 6.71 19.90
C PRO A 21 13.60 6.58 19.57
N GLY A 22 13.91 5.86 18.49
CA GLY A 22 15.27 5.64 18.00
C GLY A 22 15.97 4.51 18.76
N TYR A 23 16.44 3.50 18.02
CA TYR A 23 17.16 2.36 18.61
C TYR A 23 18.68 2.54 18.52
N LEU A 24 19.16 3.05 17.37
CA LEU A 24 20.57 3.32 17.10
C LEU A 24 21.01 4.61 17.79
N GLN A 25 20.15 5.63 17.80
CA GLN A 25 20.37 6.92 18.46
C GLN A 25 19.17 7.29 19.36
N SER A 26 19.11 6.67 20.54
CA SER A 26 17.98 6.83 21.46
C SER A 26 17.68 8.30 21.81
N GLY A 27 16.45 8.72 21.50
CA GLY A 27 15.94 10.07 21.78
C GLY A 27 16.26 11.12 20.72
N TYR A 28 16.96 10.76 19.65
CA TYR A 28 17.37 11.68 18.59
C TYR A 28 16.68 11.43 17.24
N ALA A 29 15.82 10.42 17.15
CA ALA A 29 15.00 10.17 15.97
C ALA A 29 13.75 11.05 15.99
N ASP A 30 13.70 12.03 15.08
CA ASP A 30 12.53 12.86 14.78
C ASP A 30 12.31 12.96 13.27
N PHE A 31 11.27 13.69 12.86
CA PHE A 31 10.91 13.81 11.44
C PHE A 31 12.05 14.40 10.59
N GLU A 32 12.72 15.44 11.07
CA GLU A 32 13.77 16.12 10.33
C GLU A 32 15.01 15.22 10.19
N SER A 33 15.42 14.55 11.27
CA SER A 33 16.54 13.62 11.24
C SER A 33 16.27 12.44 10.31
N VAL A 34 15.09 11.83 10.41
CA VAL A 34 14.65 10.72 9.55
C VAL A 34 14.69 11.14 8.09
N HIS A 35 14.11 12.29 7.78
CA HIS A 35 14.02 12.78 6.42
C HIS A 35 15.40 13.08 5.80
N ILE A 36 16.32 13.66 6.58
CA ILE A 36 17.72 13.88 6.16
C ILE A 36 18.43 12.55 5.89
N LEU A 37 18.24 11.53 6.73
CA LEU A 37 18.87 10.22 6.59
C LEU A 37 18.37 9.47 5.35
N LEU A 38 17.05 9.47 5.11
CA LEU A 38 16.45 8.90 3.90
C LEU A 38 16.99 9.62 2.64
N GLY A 39 17.04 10.95 2.65
CA GLY A 39 17.60 11.74 1.55
C GLY A 39 19.08 11.41 1.28
N ARG A 40 19.89 11.26 2.32
CA ARG A 40 21.31 10.84 2.22
C ARG A 40 21.45 9.42 1.66
N PHE A 41 20.56 8.50 2.04
CA PHE A 41 20.56 7.15 1.49
C PHE A 41 20.32 7.16 -0.02
N LEU A 42 19.39 7.98 -0.50
CA LEU A 42 18.99 8.06 -1.90
C LEU A 42 19.96 8.84 -2.79
N ALA A 43 20.69 9.82 -2.23
CA ALA A 43 21.55 10.76 -2.95
C ALA A 43 22.60 10.09 -3.86
N ASP A 44 23.08 8.90 -3.49
CA ASP A 44 24.05 8.11 -4.25
C ASP A 44 23.97 6.63 -3.88
N ARG A 45 24.90 5.81 -4.40
CA ARG A 45 25.06 4.38 -4.04
C ARG A 45 26.32 4.08 -3.21
N THR A 46 27.09 5.09 -2.81
CA THR A 46 28.45 4.93 -2.25
C THR A 46 28.67 5.59 -0.89
N SER A 47 27.78 6.48 -0.46
CA SER A 47 27.83 7.13 0.84
C SER A 47 27.87 6.11 1.97
N VAL A 48 28.73 6.37 2.95
CA VAL A 48 28.89 5.57 4.16
C VAL A 48 27.70 5.73 5.11
N ASP A 49 27.48 4.70 5.93
CA ASP A 49 26.47 4.67 6.99
C ASP A 49 26.71 5.85 7.96
N PRO A 50 25.76 6.79 8.10
CA PRO A 50 25.89 7.91 9.02
C PRO A 50 25.53 7.54 10.47
N LEU A 51 24.94 6.37 10.71
CA LEU A 51 24.46 5.93 12.02
C LEU A 51 25.54 5.12 12.74
N ALA A 52 25.37 4.97 14.07
CA ALA A 52 26.30 4.19 14.87
C ALA A 52 26.28 2.72 14.45
N GLU A 53 27.45 2.07 14.45
CA GLU A 53 27.54 0.61 14.33
C GLU A 53 27.03 -0.04 15.63
N LYS A 54 25.72 -0.23 15.69
CA LYS A 54 25.05 -1.02 16.72
C LYS A 54 24.33 -2.17 16.05
N GLU A 55 24.51 -3.37 16.61
CA GLU A 55 23.84 -4.58 16.14
C GLU A 55 22.32 -4.45 16.30
N LEU A 56 21.61 -4.75 15.21
CA LEU A 56 20.14 -4.77 15.19
C LEU A 56 19.59 -6.14 15.64
N PHE A 57 20.41 -7.18 15.58
CA PHE A 57 20.04 -8.51 16.02
C PHE A 57 20.25 -8.59 17.54
N ALA A 58 19.42 -9.40 18.21
CA ALA A 58 19.62 -9.66 19.64
C ALA A 58 20.93 -10.43 19.89
N GLU A 59 21.37 -10.50 21.16
CA GLU A 59 22.62 -11.19 21.54
C GLU A 59 22.65 -12.68 21.17
N ASP A 60 21.47 -13.30 21.02
CA ASP A 60 21.29 -14.67 20.54
C ASP A 60 21.19 -14.78 19.01
N SER A 61 21.51 -13.69 18.30
CA SER A 61 21.43 -13.54 16.84
C SER A 61 20.01 -13.66 16.27
N ILE A 62 18.97 -13.51 17.10
CA ILE A 62 17.58 -13.57 16.66
C ILE A 62 17.09 -12.18 16.25
N PHE A 63 16.44 -12.10 15.10
CA PHE A 63 15.69 -10.92 14.64
C PHE A 63 14.24 -11.33 14.35
N GLU A 64 13.37 -11.22 15.36
CA GLU A 64 11.99 -11.68 15.31
C GLU A 64 11.06 -10.76 16.12
N TRP A 65 9.84 -10.58 15.61
CA TRP A 65 8.82 -9.74 16.24
C TRP A 65 8.43 -10.22 17.64
N GLY A 66 8.42 -9.29 18.59
CA GLY A 66 8.08 -9.53 19.98
C GLY A 66 9.16 -10.28 20.77
N HIS A 67 10.32 -10.59 20.18
CA HIS A 67 11.42 -11.26 20.87
C HIS A 67 12.27 -10.27 21.68
N ALA A 68 12.77 -9.22 21.01
CA ALA A 68 13.64 -8.20 21.60
C ALA A 68 13.60 -6.90 20.78
N SER A 69 14.23 -5.84 21.30
CA SER A 69 14.41 -4.62 20.52
C SER A 69 15.31 -4.83 19.30
N PRO A 70 15.04 -4.15 18.17
CA PRO A 70 14.04 -3.09 17.99
C PRO A 70 12.62 -3.55 17.62
N LEU A 71 12.35 -4.86 17.57
CA LEU A 71 11.07 -5.43 17.14
C LEU A 71 10.10 -5.73 18.29
N GLU A 72 10.21 -5.03 19.43
CA GLU A 72 9.43 -5.37 20.62
C GLU A 72 7.93 -5.01 20.52
N LYS A 73 7.57 -4.07 19.64
CA LYS A 73 6.23 -3.46 19.57
C LYS A 73 5.28 -4.24 18.65
N VAL A 74 4.58 -5.23 19.20
CA VAL A 74 3.58 -6.04 18.48
C VAL A 74 2.20 -5.87 19.12
N ILE A 75 1.22 -5.40 18.35
CA ILE A 75 -0.17 -5.26 18.80
C ILE A 75 -0.85 -6.63 18.77
N ASN A 76 -0.85 -7.35 19.90
CA ASN A 76 -1.48 -8.67 19.99
C ASN A 76 -2.94 -8.59 20.46
N SER A 77 -3.34 -7.45 21.04
CA SER A 77 -4.62 -7.27 21.70
C SER A 77 -5.10 -5.82 21.67
N ARG A 78 -6.38 -5.61 22.03
CA ARG A 78 -6.95 -4.27 22.23
C ARG A 78 -6.20 -3.48 23.31
N SER A 79 -5.74 -4.13 24.38
CA SER A 79 -4.99 -3.46 25.45
C SER A 79 -3.63 -2.95 24.96
N ASP A 80 -2.97 -3.67 24.05
CA ASP A 80 -1.70 -3.21 23.47
C ASP A 80 -1.91 -1.97 22.61
N PHE A 81 -3.01 -1.95 21.85
CA PHE A 81 -3.40 -0.79 21.07
C PHE A 81 -3.79 0.40 21.96
N GLU A 82 -4.58 0.18 23.02
CA GLU A 82 -4.93 1.21 24.00
C GLU A 82 -3.68 1.79 24.69
N PHE A 83 -2.66 0.95 24.94
CA PHE A 83 -1.37 1.42 25.44
C PHE A 83 -0.68 2.40 24.47
N LEU A 84 -0.72 2.15 23.15
CA LEU A 84 -0.19 3.08 22.15
C LEU A 84 -0.95 4.40 22.11
N LEU A 85 -2.28 4.37 22.30
CA LEU A 85 -3.09 5.59 22.38
C LEU A 85 -2.72 6.46 23.59
N LEU A 86 -2.29 5.84 24.70
CA LEU A 86 -1.77 6.55 25.87
C LEU A 86 -0.35 7.08 25.69
N HIS A 87 0.38 6.60 24.67
CA HIS A 87 1.77 6.97 24.37
C HIS A 87 1.93 7.39 22.90
N PRO A 88 1.29 8.48 22.46
CA PRO A 88 1.20 8.85 21.04
C PRO A 88 2.56 9.13 20.38
N SER A 89 3.61 9.42 21.15
CA SER A 89 4.98 9.56 20.64
C SER A 89 5.51 8.28 20.01
N LEU A 90 5.02 7.10 20.43
CA LEU A 90 5.43 5.82 19.85
C LEU A 90 4.89 5.66 18.43
N LEU A 91 3.62 6.04 18.21
CA LEU A 91 3.01 6.01 16.88
C LEU A 91 3.65 7.07 15.96
N ARG A 92 3.77 8.31 16.44
CA ARG A 92 4.26 9.45 15.63
C ARG A 92 5.68 9.28 15.09
N ASN A 93 6.54 8.55 15.80
CA ASN A 93 7.94 8.33 15.42
C ASN A 93 8.19 6.92 14.88
N SER A 94 7.16 6.28 14.32
CA SER A 94 7.25 4.92 13.80
C SER A 94 6.62 4.78 12.43
N ILE A 95 6.99 3.70 11.75
CA ILE A 95 6.14 3.09 10.72
C ILE A 95 5.24 2.03 11.37
N THR A 96 3.97 2.01 10.97
CA THR A 96 3.08 0.90 11.31
C THR A 96 3.07 -0.11 10.17
N ILE A 97 3.32 -1.37 10.47
CA ILE A 97 3.33 -2.46 9.50
C ILE A 97 2.14 -3.37 9.80
N ILE A 98 1.26 -3.55 8.83
CA ILE A 98 0.09 -4.41 8.91
C ILE A 98 0.44 -5.70 8.17
N GLU A 99 0.31 -6.85 8.85
CA GLU A 99 0.41 -8.18 8.21
C GLU A 99 -1.00 -8.74 7.98
N PRO A 100 -1.53 -8.74 6.74
CA PRO A 100 -2.79 -9.41 6.41
C PRO A 100 -2.71 -10.93 6.60
N TRP A 101 -1.50 -11.49 6.43
CA TRP A 101 -1.18 -12.90 6.57
C TRP A 101 0.20 -13.07 7.22
N LYS A 102 0.46 -14.25 7.80
CA LYS A 102 1.70 -14.49 8.55
C LYS A 102 2.96 -14.48 7.67
N TYR A 103 2.86 -15.01 6.46
CA TYR A 103 3.96 -15.12 5.52
C TYR A 103 3.51 -14.67 4.14
N VAL A 104 4.44 -14.11 3.38
CA VAL A 104 4.19 -13.73 1.97
C VAL A 104 4.36 -14.94 1.04
N GLY A 105 5.00 -16.01 1.51
CA GLY A 105 5.16 -17.28 0.82
C GLY A 105 6.39 -18.06 1.30
N GLN A 106 6.80 -19.06 0.52
CA GLN A 106 7.96 -19.93 0.80
C GLN A 106 9.00 -19.83 -0.32
N ASN A 107 10.25 -19.53 0.04
CA ASN A 107 11.32 -19.33 -0.94
C ASN A 107 11.86 -20.66 -1.51
N ALA A 108 12.80 -20.57 -2.46
CA ALA A 108 13.39 -21.75 -3.11
C ALA A 108 14.16 -22.69 -2.15
N LEU A 109 14.52 -22.20 -0.96
CA LEU A 109 15.17 -22.98 0.10
C LEU A 109 14.17 -23.65 1.05
N GLY A 110 12.86 -23.47 0.84
CA GLY A 110 11.82 -23.98 1.71
C GLY A 110 11.60 -23.13 2.97
N GLU A 111 12.11 -21.91 3.02
CA GLU A 111 11.94 -21.01 4.16
C GLU A 111 10.70 -20.14 3.99
N TRP A 112 9.92 -20.03 5.06
CA TRP A 112 8.79 -19.11 5.11
C TRP A 112 9.27 -17.67 5.24
N VAL A 113 8.76 -16.79 4.39
CA VAL A 113 9.19 -15.39 4.30
C VAL A 113 8.19 -14.50 5.03
N ARG A 114 8.64 -13.84 6.09
CA ARG A 114 7.89 -12.82 6.85
C ARG A 114 8.46 -11.43 6.53
N ALA A 115 7.96 -10.82 5.46
CA ALA A 115 8.54 -9.63 4.84
C ALA A 115 8.49 -8.35 5.71
N SER A 116 7.55 -8.28 6.67
CA SER A 116 7.47 -7.18 7.65
C SER A 116 8.79 -6.96 8.41
N LYS A 117 9.59 -8.01 8.61
CA LYS A 117 10.92 -7.91 9.24
C LYS A 117 11.89 -7.12 8.36
N ASN A 118 11.79 -7.27 7.05
CA ASN A 118 12.62 -6.56 6.09
C ASN A 118 12.29 -5.08 6.10
N VAL A 119 11.00 -4.71 6.07
CA VAL A 119 10.56 -3.32 6.21
C VAL A 119 11.11 -2.70 7.50
N ALA A 120 10.93 -3.37 8.64
CA ALA A 120 11.41 -2.86 9.93
C ALA A 120 12.94 -2.73 9.97
N TYR A 121 13.67 -3.71 9.43
CA TYR A 121 15.13 -3.65 9.37
C TYR A 121 15.62 -2.50 8.50
N ILE A 122 15.05 -2.32 7.30
CA ILE A 122 15.43 -1.23 6.38
C ILE A 122 15.16 0.12 7.05
N ALA A 123 13.96 0.30 7.61
CA ALA A 123 13.57 1.55 8.28
C ALA A 123 14.51 1.89 9.45
N GLN A 124 14.85 0.90 10.28
CA GLN A 124 15.78 1.08 11.39
C GLN A 124 17.21 1.35 10.90
N LYS A 125 17.72 0.56 9.95
CA LYS A 125 19.11 0.63 9.49
C LYS A 125 19.39 1.87 8.66
N VAL A 126 18.42 2.35 7.90
CA VAL A 126 18.58 3.49 6.99
C VAL A 126 18.35 4.83 7.70
N ALA A 127 17.37 4.90 8.60
CA ALA A 127 16.93 6.18 9.15
C ALA A 127 16.57 6.15 10.65
N ASP A 128 16.93 5.07 11.37
CA ASP A 128 16.62 4.87 12.80
C ASP A 128 15.12 4.98 13.13
N ILE A 129 14.26 4.58 12.19
CA ILE A 129 12.81 4.63 12.37
C ILE A 129 12.35 3.38 13.13
N ASP A 130 11.66 3.60 14.27
CA ASP A 130 11.02 2.52 15.02
C ASP A 130 9.87 1.90 14.21
N SER A 131 9.55 0.64 14.45
CA SER A 131 8.43 -0.05 13.80
C SER A 131 7.42 -0.60 14.81
N ILE A 132 6.14 -0.55 14.44
CA ILE A 132 5.04 -1.18 15.19
C ILE A 132 4.35 -2.19 14.28
N LEU A 133 4.24 -3.42 14.74
CA LEU A 133 3.55 -4.48 14.00
C LEU A 133 2.09 -4.60 14.44
N LEU A 134 1.18 -4.62 13.47
CA LEU A 134 -0.22 -5.04 13.61
C LEU A 134 -0.46 -6.33 12.82
N PRO A 135 -0.30 -7.51 13.45
CA PRO A 135 -0.54 -8.79 12.81
C PRO A 135 -2.03 -9.13 12.85
N VAL A 136 -2.81 -8.51 11.96
CA VAL A 136 -4.28 -8.70 11.91
C VAL A 136 -4.65 -10.16 11.69
N TRP A 137 -3.77 -10.95 11.07
CA TRP A 137 -4.00 -12.38 10.93
C TRP A 137 -4.10 -13.12 12.28
N SER A 138 -3.38 -12.63 13.30
CA SER A 138 -3.32 -13.21 14.64
C SER A 138 -4.29 -12.55 15.62
N CYS A 139 -4.32 -11.21 15.65
CA CYS A 139 -5.10 -10.46 16.64
C CYS A 139 -6.54 -10.13 16.17
N GLY A 140 -6.84 -10.35 14.90
CA GLY A 140 -8.07 -9.90 14.26
C GLY A 140 -8.06 -8.41 13.99
N ILE A 141 -9.22 -7.88 13.59
CA ILE A 141 -9.37 -6.43 13.38
C ILE A 141 -9.89 -5.79 14.65
N ILE A 142 -9.07 -4.88 15.19
CA ILE A 142 -9.54 -3.83 16.09
C ILE A 142 -10.26 -2.79 15.23
N ASP A 143 -11.40 -2.27 15.70
CA ASP A 143 -12.26 -1.34 14.98
C ASP A 143 -11.49 -0.34 14.08
N PRO A 144 -11.64 -0.42 12.73
CA PRO A 144 -10.93 0.45 11.80
C PRO A 144 -11.18 1.94 12.04
N GLU A 145 -12.33 2.32 12.61
CA GLU A 145 -12.63 3.71 12.97
C GLU A 145 -11.74 4.24 14.09
N ILE A 146 -11.15 3.35 14.90
CA ILE A 146 -10.21 3.71 15.97
C ILE A 146 -8.77 3.49 15.52
N VAL A 147 -8.49 2.37 14.84
CA VAL A 147 -7.13 1.99 14.43
C VAL A 147 -6.56 2.96 13.40
N VAL A 148 -7.29 3.21 12.32
CA VAL A 148 -6.76 3.96 11.17
C VAL A 148 -6.33 5.37 11.56
N PRO A 149 -7.14 6.19 12.28
CA PRO A 149 -6.70 7.50 12.71
C PRO A 149 -5.45 7.50 13.61
N ALA A 150 -5.23 6.43 14.38
CA ALA A 150 -4.07 6.31 15.26
C ALA A 150 -2.79 5.97 14.47
N ILE A 151 -2.84 4.93 13.64
CA ILE A 151 -1.66 4.43 12.91
C ILE A 151 -1.23 5.38 11.80
N THR A 152 -2.17 6.15 11.24
CA THR A 152 -1.87 7.19 10.26
C THR A 152 -1.27 8.45 10.88
N SER A 153 -0.98 8.49 12.17
CA SER A 153 -0.25 9.61 12.79
C SER A 153 1.28 9.48 12.75
N GLY A 154 1.79 8.32 12.29
CA GLY A 154 3.22 8.03 12.14
C GLY A 154 3.84 8.50 10.82
N TYR A 155 4.98 7.93 10.46
CA TYR A 155 5.68 8.23 9.20
C TYR A 155 5.03 7.56 7.99
N ALA A 156 4.69 6.28 8.13
CA ALA A 156 4.06 5.48 7.08
C ALA A 156 3.20 4.36 7.69
N VAL A 157 2.20 3.92 6.91
CA VAL A 157 1.50 2.65 7.11
C VAL A 157 1.86 1.73 5.96
N VAL A 158 2.47 0.58 6.25
CA VAL A 158 2.81 -0.44 5.25
C VAL A 158 1.86 -1.61 5.39
N VAL A 159 1.13 -1.96 4.35
CA VAL A 159 0.28 -3.16 4.28
C VAL A 159 1.02 -4.21 3.50
N GLU A 160 1.46 -5.26 4.19
CA GLU A 160 2.31 -6.32 3.65
C GLU A 160 1.58 -7.32 2.75
N GLY A 161 2.38 -8.18 2.14
CA GLY A 161 1.97 -9.33 1.32
C GLY A 161 1.26 -10.45 2.10
N GLY A 162 0.85 -11.49 1.36
CA GLY A 162 0.18 -12.66 1.91
C GLY A 162 -0.15 -13.70 0.84
N GLU A 163 -0.56 -14.88 1.30
CA GLU A 163 -0.93 -16.02 0.46
C GLU A 163 -2.38 -16.03 -0.08
N PRO A 164 -3.40 -15.49 0.62
CA PRO A 164 -4.79 -15.54 0.14
C PRO A 164 -5.03 -14.73 -1.14
N SER A 165 -6.09 -15.08 -1.87
CA SER A 165 -6.57 -14.31 -3.03
C SER A 165 -7.69 -13.35 -2.63
N THR A 166 -7.70 -12.13 -3.18
CA THR A 166 -8.75 -11.12 -2.88
C THR A 166 -10.10 -11.43 -3.55
N TYR A 167 -10.12 -12.25 -4.59
CA TYR A 167 -11.36 -12.65 -5.27
C TYR A 167 -12.00 -13.93 -4.70
N ASP A 168 -11.30 -14.64 -3.79
CA ASP A 168 -11.80 -15.90 -3.19
C ASP A 168 -11.75 -15.84 -1.65
N PRO A 169 -12.89 -15.53 -0.99
CA PRO A 169 -12.98 -15.50 0.47
C PRO A 169 -12.59 -16.81 1.14
N SER A 170 -12.71 -17.96 0.46
CA SER A 170 -12.40 -19.26 1.02
C SER A 170 -10.90 -19.49 1.24
N THR A 171 -10.04 -18.73 0.56
CA THR A 171 -8.57 -18.78 0.76
C THR A 171 -8.12 -18.12 2.05
N TRP A 172 -8.99 -17.31 2.69
CA TRP A 172 -8.74 -16.64 3.96
C TRP A 172 -9.01 -17.58 5.15
N THR A 173 -8.37 -18.75 5.14
CA THR A 173 -8.60 -19.87 6.07
C THR A 173 -7.91 -19.75 7.43
N SER A 174 -6.94 -18.86 7.54
CA SER A 174 -6.07 -18.71 8.70
C SER A 174 -5.91 -17.24 9.06
N PRO A 175 -7.03 -16.55 9.34
CA PRO A 175 -6.86 -15.59 10.42
C PRO A 175 -8.07 -15.39 11.36
N ALA A 176 -7.79 -14.68 12.45
CA ALA A 176 -8.79 -13.96 13.24
C ALA A 176 -9.43 -12.77 12.47
N CYS A 177 -9.08 -12.61 11.19
CA CYS A 177 -9.50 -11.55 10.28
C CYS A 177 -10.06 -12.18 9.01
N SER A 178 -11.24 -11.78 8.55
CA SER A 178 -11.78 -12.24 7.28
C SER A 178 -11.30 -11.34 6.12
N GLN A 179 -11.51 -11.80 4.89
CA GLN A 179 -11.33 -10.97 3.70
C GLN A 179 -12.12 -9.65 3.78
N GLU A 180 -13.39 -9.70 4.19
CA GLU A 180 -14.24 -8.51 4.31
C GLU A 180 -13.75 -7.55 5.39
N HIS A 181 -13.20 -8.08 6.49
CA HIS A 181 -12.55 -7.25 7.50
C HIS A 181 -11.34 -6.51 6.90
N MET A 182 -10.50 -7.18 6.11
CA MET A 182 -9.38 -6.53 5.42
C MET A 182 -9.83 -5.45 4.44
N PHE A 183 -10.89 -5.69 3.67
CA PHE A 183 -11.46 -4.65 2.81
C PHE A 183 -11.93 -3.45 3.62
N ALA A 184 -12.63 -3.65 4.74
CA ALA A 184 -13.06 -2.53 5.58
C ALA A 184 -11.87 -1.70 6.12
N LEU A 185 -10.77 -2.36 6.51
CA LEU A 185 -9.54 -1.70 6.95
C LEU A 185 -8.87 -0.90 5.82
N VAL A 186 -8.73 -1.51 4.64
CA VAL A 186 -8.07 -0.87 3.49
C VAL A 186 -8.92 0.24 2.90
N GLU A 187 -10.23 0.06 2.75
CA GLU A 187 -11.16 1.14 2.37
C GLU A 187 -11.02 2.34 3.31
N LYS A 188 -10.92 2.10 4.63
CA LYS A 188 -10.75 3.16 5.62
C LYS A 188 -9.40 3.85 5.48
N LEU A 189 -8.32 3.10 5.25
CA LEU A 189 -6.99 3.67 4.97
C LEU A 189 -7.03 4.55 3.72
N LEU A 190 -7.64 4.07 2.64
CA LEU A 190 -7.75 4.79 1.37
C LEU A 190 -8.49 6.13 1.48
N ILE A 191 -9.43 6.28 2.41
CA ILE A 191 -10.16 7.54 2.65
C ILE A 191 -9.65 8.33 3.87
N SER A 192 -8.53 7.92 4.46
CA SER A 192 -7.97 8.56 5.67
C SER A 192 -6.86 9.57 5.38
N ARG A 193 -6.37 9.64 4.13
CA ARG A 193 -5.31 10.58 3.75
C ARG A 193 -5.77 12.01 4.00
N SER A 194 -5.02 12.73 4.81
CA SER A 194 -5.30 14.08 5.28
C SER A 194 -4.01 14.87 5.44
N PRO A 195 -4.08 16.18 5.77
CA PRO A 195 -2.88 17.02 5.80
C PRO A 195 -1.73 16.58 6.71
N ASN A 196 -2.04 15.80 7.73
CA ASN A 196 -1.09 15.33 8.74
C ASN A 196 -1.05 13.80 8.85
N SER A 197 -1.66 13.09 7.90
CA SER A 197 -1.60 11.63 7.91
C SER A 197 -0.27 11.12 7.36
N ALA A 198 0.05 9.87 7.68
CA ALA A 198 1.11 9.07 7.11
C ALA A 198 0.80 8.69 5.66
N VAL A 199 1.85 8.45 4.86
CA VAL A 199 1.71 7.77 3.56
C VAL A 199 1.28 6.33 3.79
N ALA A 200 0.45 5.78 2.91
CA ALA A 200 0.18 4.35 2.89
C ALA A 200 0.97 3.68 1.74
N ILE A 201 1.65 2.58 2.03
CA ILE A 201 2.36 1.75 1.05
C ILE A 201 1.75 0.35 1.10
N PHE A 202 1.25 -0.13 -0.03
CA PHE A 202 0.55 -1.40 -0.13
C PHE A 202 1.37 -2.37 -0.98
N ILE A 203 1.76 -3.52 -0.44
CA ILE A 203 2.74 -4.44 -1.05
C ILE A 203 2.09 -5.81 -1.29
N CYS A 204 2.25 -6.36 -2.49
CA CYS A 204 1.74 -7.68 -2.88
C CYS A 204 0.23 -7.82 -2.62
N ILE A 205 -0.23 -8.61 -1.64
CA ILE A 205 -1.67 -8.68 -1.29
C ILE A 205 -2.22 -7.31 -0.87
N GLY A 206 -1.41 -6.43 -0.28
CA GLY A 206 -1.79 -5.05 0.00
C GLY A 206 -2.21 -4.31 -1.27
N HIS A 207 -1.44 -4.44 -2.36
CA HIS A 207 -1.73 -3.82 -3.65
C HIS A 207 -3.04 -4.35 -4.25
N GLN A 208 -3.25 -5.66 -4.16
CA GLN A 208 -4.50 -6.32 -4.59
C GLN A 208 -5.72 -5.88 -3.74
N LEU A 209 -5.54 -5.77 -2.41
CA LEU A 209 -6.58 -5.27 -1.51
C LEU A 209 -6.93 -3.81 -1.83
N ALA A 210 -5.95 -2.97 -2.16
CA ALA A 210 -6.17 -1.59 -2.56
C ALA A 210 -6.96 -1.52 -3.88
N ALA A 211 -6.59 -2.33 -4.89
CA ALA A 211 -7.29 -2.40 -6.17
C ALA A 211 -8.77 -2.76 -6.01
N GLU A 212 -9.09 -3.83 -5.27
CA GLU A 212 -10.49 -4.21 -5.02
C GLU A 212 -11.23 -3.15 -4.18
N SER A 213 -10.55 -2.56 -3.18
CA SER A 213 -11.13 -1.52 -2.34
C SER A 213 -11.47 -0.25 -3.12
N HIS A 214 -10.71 0.12 -4.16
CA HIS A 214 -11.09 1.21 -5.05
C HIS A 214 -12.44 0.94 -5.73
N ILE A 215 -12.62 -0.26 -6.28
CA ILE A 215 -13.87 -0.66 -6.95
C ILE A 215 -15.04 -0.70 -5.97
N ARG A 216 -14.81 -1.19 -4.75
CA ARG A 216 -15.81 -1.19 -3.67
C ARG A 216 -16.22 0.22 -3.26
N LEU A 217 -15.27 1.13 -3.06
CA LEU A 217 -15.54 2.53 -2.74
C LEU A 217 -16.32 3.23 -3.86
N LEU A 218 -16.00 2.97 -5.12
CA LEU A 218 -16.72 3.53 -6.27
C LEU A 218 -18.15 3.00 -6.35
N ARG A 219 -18.36 1.69 -6.16
CA ARG A 219 -19.71 1.10 -6.07
C ARG A 219 -20.52 1.76 -4.96
N LYS A 220 -19.92 1.93 -3.77
CA LYS A 220 -20.55 2.61 -2.63
C LYS A 220 -20.89 4.06 -2.94
N ALA A 221 -19.98 4.81 -3.53
CA ALA A 221 -20.19 6.20 -3.95
C ALA A 221 -21.36 6.31 -4.93
N VAL A 222 -21.35 5.50 -5.99
CA VAL A 222 -22.43 5.46 -6.99
C VAL A 222 -23.76 5.11 -6.35
N GLN A 223 -23.82 4.06 -5.53
CA GLN A 223 -25.06 3.64 -4.88
C GLN A 223 -25.64 4.76 -3.99
N GLN A 224 -24.80 5.41 -3.19
CA GLN A 224 -25.24 6.47 -2.28
C GLN A 224 -25.68 7.74 -3.04
N VAL A 225 -24.93 8.16 -4.06
CA VAL A 225 -25.29 9.32 -4.88
C VAL A 225 -26.63 9.10 -5.59
N LEU A 226 -26.85 7.92 -6.18
CA LEU A 226 -28.10 7.59 -6.86
C LEU A 226 -29.28 7.40 -5.89
N GLY A 227 -29.00 7.04 -4.63
CA GLY A 227 -30.01 6.88 -3.59
C GLY A 227 -30.49 8.19 -2.95
N ILE A 228 -29.77 9.30 -3.15
CA ILE A 228 -30.12 10.61 -2.58
C ILE A 228 -31.05 11.37 -3.51
N ILE A 229 -32.21 11.81 -2.99
CA ILE A 229 -33.23 12.54 -3.75
C ILE A 229 -32.98 14.05 -3.69
N SER A 230 -32.55 14.57 -2.53
CA SER A 230 -32.32 15.99 -2.31
C SER A 230 -31.27 16.22 -1.22
N MET A 231 -30.65 17.40 -1.21
CA MET A 231 -29.76 17.87 -0.16
C MET A 231 -30.22 19.25 0.33
N ASP A 232 -30.28 19.47 1.64
CA ASP A 232 -30.85 20.69 2.26
C ASP A 232 -30.23 22.00 1.74
N ARG A 233 -28.92 21.97 1.47
CA ARG A 233 -28.16 23.15 0.99
C ARG A 233 -28.15 23.29 -0.54
N ASP A 234 -28.66 22.30 -1.27
CA ASP A 234 -28.73 22.28 -2.74
C ASP A 234 -30.12 22.71 -3.23
N ARG A 235 -30.47 23.99 -3.00
CA ARG A 235 -31.84 24.50 -3.25
C ARG A 235 -32.33 24.31 -4.68
N ASP A 236 -31.42 24.37 -5.66
CA ASP A 236 -31.72 24.20 -7.08
C ASP A 236 -31.56 22.74 -7.56
N GLY A 237 -31.09 21.86 -6.68
CA GLY A 237 -30.77 20.46 -6.98
C GLY A 237 -29.62 20.31 -7.99
N ARG A 238 -28.76 21.32 -8.17
CA ARG A 238 -27.71 21.30 -9.20
C ARG A 238 -26.56 20.39 -8.83
N ALA A 239 -26.17 20.40 -7.55
CA ALA A 239 -25.06 19.59 -7.06
C ALA A 239 -25.41 18.10 -7.15
N ILE A 240 -26.59 17.70 -6.67
CA ILE A 240 -27.01 16.30 -6.69
C ILE A 240 -27.21 15.79 -8.13
N LYS A 241 -27.83 16.59 -9.02
CA LYS A 241 -28.00 16.20 -10.43
C LYS A 241 -26.66 15.98 -11.12
N SER A 242 -25.71 16.89 -10.93
CA SER A 242 -24.37 16.77 -11.52
C SER A 242 -23.65 15.49 -11.06
N LEU A 243 -23.73 15.16 -9.76
CA LEU A 243 -23.16 13.92 -9.24
C LEU A 243 -23.90 12.69 -9.75
N GLN A 244 -25.23 12.73 -9.86
CA GLN A 244 -26.04 11.62 -10.38
C GLN A 244 -25.75 11.32 -11.84
N GLU A 245 -25.56 12.33 -12.68
CA GLU A 245 -25.15 12.17 -14.08
C GLU A 245 -23.81 11.42 -14.18
N VAL A 246 -22.82 11.82 -13.37
CA VAL A 246 -21.53 11.13 -13.29
C VAL A 246 -21.69 9.71 -12.74
N ALA A 247 -22.45 9.51 -11.67
CA ALA A 247 -22.66 8.20 -11.07
C ALA A 247 -23.36 7.22 -12.04
N LEU A 248 -24.29 7.69 -12.86
CA LEU A 248 -24.92 6.89 -13.91
C LEU A 248 -23.91 6.47 -14.99
N ARG A 249 -23.03 7.37 -15.42
CA ARG A 249 -21.96 7.05 -16.38
C ARG A 249 -20.98 6.02 -15.80
N ILE A 250 -20.54 6.22 -14.55
CA ILE A 250 -19.64 5.28 -13.87
C ILE A 250 -20.29 3.92 -13.75
N GLN A 251 -21.57 3.87 -13.36
CA GLN A 251 -22.31 2.62 -13.28
C GLN A 251 -22.42 1.91 -14.64
N ALA A 252 -22.69 2.67 -15.71
CA ALA A 252 -22.83 2.12 -17.05
C ALA A 252 -21.51 1.50 -17.52
N MET A 253 -20.40 2.27 -17.45
CA MET A 253 -19.06 1.79 -17.79
C MET A 253 -18.67 0.58 -16.95
N GLY A 254 -18.80 0.68 -15.63
CA GLY A 254 -18.44 -0.38 -14.69
C GLY A 254 -19.23 -1.67 -14.93
N LYS A 255 -20.48 -1.61 -15.38
CA LYS A 255 -21.28 -2.81 -15.68
C LYS A 255 -20.92 -3.48 -17.01
N THR A 256 -20.27 -2.77 -17.94
CA THR A 256 -19.99 -3.26 -19.29
C THR A 256 -18.51 -3.53 -19.54
N LEU A 257 -17.62 -2.99 -18.73
CA LEU A 257 -16.17 -3.18 -18.90
C LEU A 257 -15.80 -4.65 -18.71
N GLN A 258 -15.01 -5.16 -19.66
CA GLN A 258 -14.51 -6.53 -19.64
C GLN A 258 -13.04 -6.49 -19.25
N VAL A 259 -12.62 -7.44 -18.43
CA VAL A 259 -11.19 -7.69 -18.18
C VAL A 259 -10.73 -8.78 -19.15
N LYS A 260 -9.68 -8.49 -19.91
CA LYS A 260 -9.12 -9.43 -20.89
C LYS A 260 -7.64 -9.66 -20.62
N LYS A 261 -7.26 -10.93 -20.61
CA LYS A 261 -5.85 -11.34 -20.60
C LYS A 261 -5.21 -11.14 -21.96
N ARG A 262 -3.87 -11.14 -22.01
CA ARG A 262 -3.09 -10.99 -23.25
C ARG A 262 -3.39 -12.06 -24.29
N ASP A 263 -3.74 -13.26 -23.83
CA ASP A 263 -4.15 -14.37 -24.69
C ASP A 263 -5.56 -14.19 -25.30
N GLY A 264 -6.22 -13.05 -25.03
CA GLY A 264 -7.54 -12.69 -25.52
C GLY A 264 -8.70 -13.24 -24.66
N ARG A 265 -8.40 -13.98 -23.59
CA ARG A 265 -9.41 -14.57 -22.72
C ARG A 265 -10.07 -13.51 -21.84
N THR A 266 -11.39 -13.41 -21.88
CA THR A 266 -12.14 -12.61 -20.91
C THR A 266 -12.21 -13.34 -19.58
N VAL A 267 -11.74 -12.69 -18.51
CA VAL A 267 -11.69 -13.26 -17.15
C VAL A 267 -12.71 -12.65 -16.19
N ALA A 268 -13.25 -11.48 -16.52
CA ALA A 268 -14.32 -10.86 -15.75
C ALA A 268 -15.24 -10.01 -16.63
N PHE A 269 -16.52 -9.92 -16.25
CA PHE A 269 -17.49 -9.04 -16.89
C PHE A 269 -18.15 -8.10 -15.87
N GLY A 270 -17.74 -6.84 -15.92
CA GLY A 270 -18.25 -5.77 -15.07
C GLY A 270 -17.75 -5.81 -13.63
N TRP A 271 -17.80 -4.65 -12.97
CA TRP A 271 -17.27 -4.34 -11.64
C TRP A 271 -17.91 -5.09 -10.45
N ASN A 272 -18.86 -5.99 -10.72
CA ASN A 272 -19.47 -6.86 -9.71
C ASN A 272 -18.92 -8.28 -9.76
N ASP A 273 -18.17 -8.62 -10.81
CA ASP A 273 -17.42 -9.86 -10.89
C ASP A 273 -16.30 -9.84 -9.84
N ALA A 274 -16.13 -10.94 -9.11
CA ALA A 274 -15.08 -11.06 -8.10
C ALA A 274 -13.68 -10.93 -8.69
N HIS A 275 -13.53 -11.27 -9.98
CA HIS A 275 -12.27 -11.22 -10.71
C HIS A 275 -12.05 -9.87 -11.40
N PHE A 276 -12.89 -8.87 -11.19
CA PHE A 276 -12.79 -7.60 -11.90
C PHE A 276 -11.53 -6.81 -11.55
N ALA A 277 -11.18 -6.70 -10.27
CA ALA A 277 -9.99 -5.95 -9.87
C ALA A 277 -8.70 -6.79 -9.87
N VAL A 278 -8.82 -8.08 -9.52
CA VAL A 278 -7.69 -8.98 -9.32
C VAL A 278 -8.02 -10.34 -9.92
N THR A 279 -7.08 -10.91 -10.65
CA THR A 279 -7.20 -12.28 -11.18
C THR A 279 -5.91 -13.06 -10.99
N LEU A 280 -5.98 -14.37 -11.20
CA LEU A 280 -4.78 -15.19 -11.35
C LEU A 280 -3.99 -14.71 -12.59
N ASN A 281 -2.69 -14.46 -12.42
CA ASN A 281 -1.77 -14.16 -13.51
C ASN A 281 -1.58 -15.42 -14.38
N GLU A 282 -1.36 -15.22 -15.67
CA GLU A 282 -1.01 -16.23 -16.66
C GLU A 282 0.21 -17.07 -16.25
N THR A 283 1.18 -16.44 -15.57
CA THR A 283 2.36 -17.12 -15.06
C THR A 283 2.70 -16.65 -13.65
N LYS A 284 3.10 -17.60 -12.78
CA LYS A 284 3.57 -17.26 -11.44
C LYS A 284 4.87 -16.47 -11.52
N GLU A 285 4.92 -15.31 -10.86
CA GLU A 285 6.11 -14.46 -10.83
C GLU A 285 6.89 -14.67 -9.53
N VAL A 286 8.08 -15.24 -9.67
CA VAL A 286 9.04 -15.45 -8.57
C VAL A 286 10.44 -15.02 -9.03
N GLY A 287 11.13 -14.27 -8.18
CA GLY A 287 12.50 -13.80 -8.42
C GLY A 287 12.56 -12.43 -9.09
N ASP A 288 13.74 -12.11 -9.62
CA ASP A 288 14.04 -10.78 -10.16
C ASP A 288 13.21 -10.47 -11.43
N ARG A 289 12.72 -9.24 -11.52
CA ARG A 289 12.09 -8.65 -12.72
C ARG A 289 12.64 -7.27 -12.98
N VAL A 290 12.54 -6.84 -14.23
CA VAL A 290 12.86 -5.46 -14.60
C VAL A 290 11.58 -4.62 -14.57
N LEU A 291 11.64 -3.46 -13.95
CA LEU A 291 10.58 -2.45 -14.08
C LEU A 291 10.72 -1.68 -15.39
N LEU A 292 9.62 -1.60 -16.14
CA LEU A 292 9.49 -0.76 -17.32
C LEU A 292 8.48 0.35 -17.06
N PRO A 293 8.64 1.54 -17.67
CA PRO A 293 7.61 2.57 -17.63
C PRO A 293 6.29 2.01 -18.16
N TYR A 294 5.19 2.37 -17.53
CA TYR A 294 3.87 1.99 -18.02
C TYR A 294 3.63 2.60 -19.41
N GLN A 295 3.00 1.82 -20.29
CA GLN A 295 2.58 2.27 -21.62
C GLN A 295 1.09 2.01 -21.77
N SER A 296 0.34 3.08 -22.02
CA SER A 296 -1.10 3.00 -22.21
C SER A 296 -1.45 2.02 -23.35
N PRO A 297 -2.50 1.18 -23.19
CA PRO A 297 -2.89 0.20 -24.20
C PRO A 297 -3.39 0.90 -25.47
N ASP A 298 -3.24 0.22 -26.61
CA ASP A 298 -3.90 0.63 -27.85
C ASP A 298 -5.40 0.29 -27.75
N GLY A 299 -6.21 1.33 -27.58
CA GLY A 299 -7.66 1.19 -27.38
C GLY A 299 -8.39 0.52 -28.54
N ASP A 300 -7.94 0.74 -29.78
CA ASP A 300 -8.56 0.16 -30.97
C ASP A 300 -8.19 -1.32 -31.12
N ALA A 301 -6.94 -1.68 -30.80
CA ALA A 301 -6.46 -3.07 -30.89
C ALA A 301 -7.10 -3.98 -29.83
N LEU A 302 -7.32 -3.48 -28.62
CA LEU A 302 -7.78 -4.27 -27.47
C LEU A 302 -9.29 -4.11 -27.19
N GLY A 303 -9.94 -3.17 -27.88
CA GLY A 303 -11.34 -2.81 -27.62
C GLY A 303 -11.52 -2.14 -26.26
N PHE A 304 -10.51 -1.37 -25.84
CA PHE A 304 -10.46 -0.67 -24.57
C PHE A 304 -11.09 0.72 -24.71
N PRO A 305 -11.95 1.17 -23.77
CA PRO A 305 -12.57 2.49 -23.91
C PRO A 305 -11.55 3.63 -23.82
N TRP A 306 -11.43 4.42 -24.89
CA TRP A 306 -10.53 5.57 -24.98
C TRP A 306 -10.68 6.60 -23.85
N GLU A 307 -11.88 6.74 -23.27
CA GLU A 307 -12.08 7.67 -22.15
C GLU A 307 -11.33 7.27 -20.87
N LEU A 308 -11.06 5.97 -20.69
CA LEU A 308 -10.26 5.46 -19.57
C LEU A 308 -8.77 5.72 -19.80
N ILE A 309 -8.29 5.44 -21.02
CA ILE A 309 -6.90 5.69 -21.44
C ILE A 309 -6.57 7.18 -21.34
N HIS A 310 -7.37 8.05 -21.96
CA HIS A 310 -7.15 9.49 -21.91
C HIS A 310 -7.17 10.05 -20.49
N ALA A 311 -7.99 9.50 -19.60
CA ALA A 311 -8.01 9.94 -18.20
C ALA A 311 -6.69 9.60 -17.48
N HIS A 312 -6.09 8.44 -17.78
CA HIS A 312 -4.76 8.07 -17.29
C HIS A 312 -3.68 8.97 -17.89
N ASP A 313 -3.65 9.19 -19.20
CA ASP A 313 -2.66 10.06 -19.84
C ASP A 313 -2.66 11.49 -19.24
N VAL A 314 -3.85 12.04 -18.97
CA VAL A 314 -3.98 13.35 -18.30
C VAL A 314 -3.47 13.29 -16.85
N THR A 315 -3.63 12.16 -16.17
CA THR A 315 -3.13 11.97 -14.80
C THR A 315 -1.61 11.94 -14.78
N ALA A 316 -1.01 11.14 -15.66
CA ALA A 316 0.44 11.05 -15.82
C ALA A 316 1.08 12.39 -16.23
N ASP A 317 0.41 13.21 -17.05
CA ASP A 317 0.88 14.56 -17.37
C ASP A 317 0.71 15.55 -16.20
N SER A 318 -0.35 15.39 -15.40
CA SER A 318 -0.66 16.29 -14.29
C SER A 318 0.24 16.10 -13.07
N HIS A 319 0.91 14.94 -12.96
CA HIS A 319 1.64 14.52 -11.78
C HIS A 319 3.04 14.03 -12.16
N GLU A 320 4.07 14.54 -11.49
CA GLU A 320 5.41 13.94 -11.60
C GLU A 320 5.45 12.62 -10.80
N GLY A 321 5.71 11.50 -11.48
CA GLY A 321 5.73 10.17 -10.89
C GLY A 321 7.05 9.80 -10.20
N VAL A 322 6.97 9.34 -8.95
CA VAL A 322 8.13 8.96 -8.12
C VAL A 322 8.86 7.74 -8.68
N ILE A 323 8.10 6.74 -9.14
CA ILE A 323 8.64 5.51 -9.73
C ILE A 323 9.16 5.81 -11.15
N ASP A 324 8.44 6.59 -11.94
CA ASP A 324 8.84 6.96 -13.31
C ASP A 324 10.18 7.68 -13.33
N THR A 325 10.34 8.63 -12.40
CA THR A 325 11.62 9.30 -12.12
C THR A 325 12.72 8.27 -11.86
N THR A 326 12.44 7.26 -11.04
CA THR A 326 13.42 6.19 -10.73
C THR A 326 13.80 5.38 -11.96
N ILE A 327 12.83 4.95 -12.75
CA ILE A 327 13.06 4.17 -13.97
C ILE A 327 13.80 5.01 -15.03
N GLN A 328 13.55 6.32 -15.10
CA GLN A 328 14.22 7.22 -16.05
C GLN A 328 15.68 7.49 -15.67
N TYR A 329 15.98 7.66 -14.38
CA TYR A 329 17.33 8.02 -13.90
C TYR A 329 18.22 6.80 -13.61
N GLU A 330 17.64 5.66 -13.25
CA GLU A 330 18.38 4.44 -12.94
C GLU A 330 18.34 3.48 -14.14
N ARG A 331 19.51 2.98 -14.56
CA ARG A 331 19.61 2.08 -15.71
C ARG A 331 19.15 0.67 -15.28
N GLU A 332 17.94 0.31 -15.69
CA GLU A 332 17.33 -1.02 -15.46
C GLU A 332 17.13 -1.32 -13.97
N VAL A 333 15.93 -1.06 -13.46
CA VAL A 333 15.59 -1.25 -12.04
C VAL A 333 15.14 -2.70 -11.83
N SER A 334 15.93 -3.47 -11.07
CA SER A 334 15.60 -4.87 -10.73
C SER A 334 14.83 -4.98 -9.42
N ILE A 335 13.76 -5.77 -9.39
CA ILE A 335 12.86 -5.93 -8.23
C ILE A 335 12.50 -7.39 -7.97
N SER A 336 12.23 -7.70 -6.71
CA SER A 336 11.84 -9.03 -6.25
C SER A 336 10.34 -9.28 -6.40
N MET A 337 9.97 -10.34 -7.12
CA MET A 337 8.58 -10.81 -7.25
C MET A 337 8.31 -12.07 -6.43
N PHE A 338 7.07 -12.19 -5.93
CA PHE A 338 6.64 -13.33 -5.13
C PHE A 338 5.13 -13.57 -5.09
N HIS A 339 4.46 -13.66 -6.25
CA HIS A 339 3.00 -13.83 -6.30
C HIS A 339 2.50 -14.63 -7.51
N SER A 340 1.22 -15.03 -7.44
CA SER A 340 0.48 -15.68 -8.53
C SER A 340 -0.66 -14.83 -9.08
N ASP A 341 -1.14 -13.87 -8.29
CA ASP A 341 -2.29 -13.05 -8.63
C ASP A 341 -1.80 -11.67 -9.06
N GLU A 342 -2.55 -11.02 -9.95
CA GLU A 342 -2.25 -9.69 -10.47
C GLU A 342 -3.46 -8.77 -10.39
N VAL A 343 -3.18 -7.47 -10.29
CA VAL A 343 -4.18 -6.42 -10.46
C VAL A 343 -4.40 -6.16 -11.94
N ASN A 344 -5.67 -6.15 -12.34
CA ASN A 344 -6.04 -5.93 -13.73
C ASN A 344 -5.90 -4.46 -14.11
N GLU A 345 -5.27 -4.19 -15.25
CA GLU A 345 -5.09 -2.84 -15.82
C GLU A 345 -6.44 -2.13 -16.00
N GLU A 346 -7.45 -2.84 -16.50
CA GLU A 346 -8.81 -2.33 -16.72
C GLU A 346 -9.43 -1.72 -15.48
N ALA A 347 -9.27 -2.37 -14.33
CA ALA A 347 -9.88 -1.95 -13.09
C ALA A 347 -9.27 -0.65 -12.58
N ILE A 348 -7.94 -0.49 -12.73
CA ILE A 348 -7.25 0.72 -12.29
C ILE A 348 -7.51 1.88 -13.25
N LEU A 349 -7.48 1.67 -14.56
CA LEU A 349 -7.85 2.69 -15.54
C LEU A 349 -9.31 3.16 -15.35
N PHE A 350 -10.21 2.22 -15.07
CA PHE A 350 -11.60 2.53 -14.69
C PHE A 350 -11.67 3.35 -13.40
N ALA A 351 -10.96 2.92 -12.35
CA ALA A 351 -10.97 3.60 -11.06
C ALA A 351 -10.45 5.04 -11.19
N ASN A 352 -9.39 5.24 -11.96
CA ASN A 352 -8.82 6.55 -12.24
C ASN A 352 -9.85 7.49 -12.88
N TRP A 353 -10.42 7.08 -14.01
CA TRP A 353 -11.43 7.86 -14.72
C TRP A 353 -12.64 8.18 -13.84
N ALA A 354 -13.09 7.21 -13.03
CA ALA A 354 -14.22 7.37 -12.14
C ALA A 354 -13.93 8.39 -11.02
N TYR A 355 -12.77 8.30 -10.37
CA TYR A 355 -12.37 9.25 -9.33
C TYR A 355 -12.25 10.67 -9.88
N ARG A 356 -11.60 10.84 -11.03
CA ARG A 356 -11.48 12.15 -11.69
C ARG A 356 -12.85 12.73 -12.03
N SER A 357 -13.75 11.91 -12.57
CA SER A 357 -15.12 12.32 -12.91
C SER A 357 -15.91 12.75 -11.67
N ILE A 358 -15.78 12.03 -10.55
CA ILE A 358 -16.40 12.39 -9.27
C ILE A 358 -15.80 13.71 -8.75
N HIS A 359 -14.48 13.81 -8.72
CA HIS A 359 -13.77 14.99 -8.24
C HIS A 359 -14.18 16.24 -9.02
N ASP A 360 -14.19 16.18 -10.36
CA ASP A 360 -14.58 17.29 -11.22
C ASP A 360 -16.04 17.73 -11.00
N ALA A 361 -16.95 16.78 -10.74
CA ALA A 361 -18.34 17.10 -10.37
C ALA A 361 -18.46 17.72 -8.98
N ILE A 362 -17.56 17.40 -8.04
CA ILE A 362 -17.53 17.98 -6.69
C ILE A 362 -17.05 19.44 -6.73
N VAL A 363 -16.04 19.77 -7.53
CA VAL A 363 -15.32 21.07 -7.49
C VAL A 363 -16.25 22.31 -7.44
N PRO A 364 -17.29 22.44 -8.30
CA PRO A 364 -18.18 23.60 -8.30
C PRO A 364 -19.09 23.67 -7.06
N TYR A 365 -19.35 22.54 -6.42
CA TYR A 365 -20.37 22.38 -5.37
C TYR A 365 -19.79 21.91 -4.03
N ARG A 366 -18.46 21.90 -3.87
CA ARG A 366 -17.75 21.34 -2.70
C ARG A 366 -18.26 21.82 -1.35
N HIS A 367 -18.66 23.08 -1.21
CA HIS A 367 -19.21 23.64 0.03
C HIS A 367 -20.61 23.13 0.38
N ILE A 368 -21.41 22.76 -0.63
CA ILE A 368 -22.71 22.10 -0.45
C ILE A 368 -22.48 20.66 0.00
N ILE A 369 -21.59 19.95 -0.69
CA ILE A 369 -21.28 18.53 -0.45
C ILE A 369 -20.60 18.33 0.91
N ALA A 370 -19.69 19.22 1.31
CA ALA A 370 -19.01 19.17 2.61
C ALA A 370 -19.98 19.24 3.80
N GLY A 371 -21.14 19.85 3.62
CA GLY A 371 -22.19 19.94 4.65
C GLY A 371 -23.33 18.94 4.46
N SER A 372 -23.15 17.87 3.69
CA SER A 372 -24.19 16.90 3.35
C SER A 372 -23.81 15.46 3.75
N PRO A 373 -24.73 14.49 3.67
CA PRO A 373 -24.43 13.07 3.86
C PRO A 373 -23.37 12.51 2.88
N LEU A 374 -23.07 13.23 1.79
CA LEU A 374 -22.05 12.88 0.81
C LEU A 374 -20.67 13.50 1.10
N SER A 375 -20.47 14.12 2.27
CA SER A 375 -19.22 14.80 2.62
C SER A 375 -17.99 13.88 2.54
N TRP A 376 -18.17 12.57 2.77
CA TRP A 376 -17.08 11.60 2.68
C TRP A 376 -16.54 11.43 1.25
N LEU A 377 -17.29 11.80 0.21
CA LEU A 377 -16.79 11.75 -1.18
C LEU A 377 -15.60 12.69 -1.40
N ILE A 378 -15.45 13.72 -0.56
CA ILE A 378 -14.32 14.65 -0.57
C ILE A 378 -13.03 13.97 -0.09
N GLN A 379 -13.15 12.84 0.61
CA GLN A 379 -12.04 12.04 1.12
C GLN A 379 -11.58 10.95 0.13
N LEU A 380 -12.31 10.76 -0.97
CA LEU A 380 -11.88 9.84 -2.02
C LEU A 380 -10.57 10.31 -2.66
N PRO A 381 -9.75 9.38 -3.19
CA PRO A 381 -8.69 9.74 -4.13
C PRO A 381 -9.22 10.63 -5.26
N ASP A 382 -8.40 11.57 -5.73
CA ASP A 382 -8.73 12.36 -6.93
C ASP A 382 -8.41 11.59 -8.21
N SER A 383 -7.40 10.72 -8.15
CA SER A 383 -6.93 9.89 -9.26
C SER A 383 -6.12 8.70 -8.74
N VAL A 384 -5.99 7.68 -9.59
CA VAL A 384 -5.10 6.53 -9.36
C VAL A 384 -4.34 6.28 -10.66
N GLU A 385 -3.02 6.25 -10.60
CA GLU A 385 -2.16 6.18 -11.77
C GLU A 385 -1.40 4.85 -11.78
N ILE A 386 -1.37 4.15 -12.90
CA ILE A 386 -0.45 3.03 -13.12
C ILE A 386 0.91 3.62 -13.48
N LEU A 387 1.95 3.24 -12.74
CA LEU A 387 3.29 3.82 -12.87
C LEU A 387 4.21 2.95 -13.73
N CYS A 388 4.16 1.63 -13.52
CA CYS A 388 5.10 0.73 -14.16
C CYS A 388 4.53 -0.67 -14.36
N SER A 389 5.18 -1.39 -15.28
CA SER A 389 4.96 -2.80 -15.59
C SER A 389 6.23 -3.60 -15.28
N THR A 390 6.10 -4.92 -15.10
CA THR A 390 7.24 -5.83 -14.97
C THR A 390 7.48 -6.56 -16.27
N ALA A 391 8.75 -6.85 -16.57
CA ALA A 391 9.14 -7.60 -17.75
C ALA A 391 10.20 -8.66 -17.47
N ILE A 392 10.19 -9.69 -18.33
CA ILE A 392 11.23 -10.71 -18.47
C ILE A 392 11.69 -10.68 -19.93
N ASP A 393 13.00 -10.54 -20.16
CA ASP A 393 13.58 -10.51 -21.52
C ASP A 393 12.92 -9.47 -22.46
N GLY A 394 12.42 -8.37 -21.89
CA GLY A 394 11.75 -7.28 -22.62
C GLY A 394 10.25 -7.50 -22.87
N GLU A 395 9.71 -8.67 -22.54
CA GLU A 395 8.28 -8.98 -22.63
C GLU A 395 7.60 -8.67 -21.31
N ILE A 396 6.51 -7.89 -21.34
CA ILE A 396 5.74 -7.55 -20.13
C ILE A 396 5.06 -8.81 -19.58
N VAL A 397 5.07 -8.96 -18.25
CA VAL A 397 4.45 -10.09 -17.54
C VAL A 397 3.34 -9.64 -16.59
N THR A 398 3.46 -8.45 -16.01
CA THR A 398 2.36 -7.78 -15.30
C THR A 398 2.28 -6.33 -15.78
N GLU A 399 1.12 -5.91 -16.26
CA GLU A 399 0.85 -4.54 -16.74
C GLU A 399 0.81 -3.53 -15.58
N CYS A 400 0.07 -3.86 -14.53
CA CYS A 400 -0.17 -2.98 -13.39
C CYS A 400 0.69 -3.40 -12.19
N SER A 401 2.00 -3.15 -12.27
CA SER A 401 2.93 -3.58 -11.22
C SER A 401 3.04 -2.61 -10.05
N ALA A 402 2.75 -1.33 -10.28
CA ALA A 402 2.65 -0.34 -9.21
C ALA A 402 1.66 0.77 -9.56
N THR A 403 1.03 1.34 -8.53
CA THR A 403 0.17 2.52 -8.70
C THR A 403 0.50 3.65 -7.72
N CYS A 404 0.22 4.88 -8.14
CA CYS A 404 0.16 6.05 -7.29
C CYS A 404 -1.30 6.42 -7.02
N ILE A 405 -1.67 6.62 -5.76
CA ILE A 405 -2.99 7.10 -5.36
C ILE A 405 -2.84 8.56 -4.98
N ASN A 406 -3.46 9.46 -5.74
CA ASN A 406 -3.34 10.89 -5.53
C ASN A 406 -4.54 11.43 -4.72
N TYR A 407 -4.23 12.35 -3.80
CA TYR A 407 -5.20 13.06 -2.98
C TYR A 407 -4.96 14.56 -3.09
N LYS A 408 -5.86 15.23 -3.81
CA LYS A 408 -5.80 16.67 -4.05
C LYS A 408 -6.65 17.43 -3.07
N ASP A 409 -6.00 18.29 -2.28
CA ASP A 409 -6.71 19.23 -1.43
C ASP A 409 -7.44 20.28 -2.28
N PHE A 410 -8.75 20.42 -2.07
CA PHE A 410 -9.60 21.27 -2.91
C PHE A 410 -9.24 22.76 -2.84
N GLU A 411 -8.67 23.24 -1.73
CA GLU A 411 -8.40 24.66 -1.51
C GLU A 411 -6.94 25.03 -1.82
N THR A 412 -5.99 24.28 -1.28
CA THR A 412 -4.54 24.50 -1.44
C THR A 412 -3.98 23.90 -2.72
N LYS A 413 -4.70 22.98 -3.36
CA LYS A 413 -4.27 22.21 -4.55
C LYS A 413 -3.03 21.35 -4.33
N LYS A 414 -2.58 21.20 -3.07
CA LYS A 414 -1.50 20.28 -2.72
C LYS A 414 -1.96 18.85 -2.99
N ILE A 415 -1.05 18.07 -3.57
CA ILE A 415 -1.25 16.66 -3.87
C ILE A 415 -0.49 15.88 -2.82
N ARG A 416 -1.13 14.83 -2.32
CA ARG A 416 -0.53 13.85 -1.43
C ARG A 416 -0.64 12.50 -2.08
N ARG A 417 0.36 11.66 -1.88
CA ARG A 417 0.41 10.35 -2.50
C ARG A 417 0.39 9.23 -1.48
N SER A 418 -0.09 8.08 -1.94
CA SER A 418 0.10 6.75 -1.39
C SER A 418 0.51 5.83 -2.55
N PHE A 419 1.18 4.74 -2.25
CA PHE A 419 1.78 3.89 -3.28
C PHE A 419 1.34 2.45 -3.11
N THR A 420 1.22 1.74 -4.22
CA THR A 420 0.97 0.31 -4.22
C THR A 420 1.99 -0.38 -5.13
N CYS A 421 2.45 -1.56 -4.74
CA CYS A 421 3.42 -2.36 -5.48
C CYS A 421 2.98 -3.82 -5.45
N GLN A 422 2.87 -4.45 -6.61
CA GLN A 422 2.65 -5.89 -6.73
C GLN A 422 3.90 -6.69 -6.29
N PHE A 423 5.07 -6.10 -6.49
CA PHE A 423 6.37 -6.62 -6.08
C PHE A 423 6.72 -6.26 -4.63
N HIS A 424 7.81 -6.86 -4.14
CA HIS A 424 8.32 -6.70 -2.79
C HIS A 424 9.61 -5.86 -2.78
N PRO A 425 9.53 -4.52 -2.76
CA PRO A 425 10.73 -3.66 -2.75
C PRO A 425 11.55 -3.79 -1.44
N GLU A 426 10.98 -4.38 -0.40
CA GLU A 426 11.66 -4.69 0.86
C GLU A 426 12.46 -6.01 0.82
N LEU A 427 12.19 -6.90 -0.14
CA LEU A 427 12.89 -8.18 -0.26
C LEU A 427 14.13 -8.01 -1.14
N LEU A 428 15.26 -8.50 -0.64
CA LEU A 428 16.49 -8.64 -1.41
C LEU A 428 16.35 -9.80 -2.42
N SER A 429 17.27 -9.88 -3.37
CA SER A 429 17.25 -10.89 -4.45
C SER A 429 17.28 -12.35 -3.96
N ASP A 430 17.66 -12.62 -2.70
CA ASP A 430 17.61 -13.96 -2.12
C ASP A 430 16.21 -14.37 -1.63
N LEU A 431 15.24 -13.45 -1.63
CA LEU A 431 13.86 -13.65 -1.18
C LEU A 431 13.78 -14.23 0.24
N ARG A 432 14.65 -13.77 1.14
CA ARG A 432 14.68 -14.23 2.54
C ARG A 432 14.16 -13.16 3.48
N ALA A 433 13.53 -13.62 4.55
CA ALA A 433 13.22 -12.74 5.68
C ALA A 433 14.50 -12.39 6.44
N ILE A 434 14.64 -11.14 6.86
CA ILE A 434 15.75 -10.76 7.75
C ILE A 434 15.73 -11.61 9.02
N GLY A 435 16.90 -12.10 9.43
CA GLY A 435 17.09 -13.06 10.52
C GLY A 435 17.20 -14.52 10.06
N SER A 436 16.88 -14.83 8.80
CA SER A 436 17.18 -16.14 8.20
C SER A 436 18.58 -16.19 7.56
N SER A 437 19.18 -15.03 7.32
CA SER A 437 20.52 -14.84 6.72
C SER A 437 21.35 -13.86 7.56
N GLU A 438 22.61 -13.67 7.17
CA GLU A 438 23.46 -12.60 7.72
C GLU A 438 22.79 -11.24 7.52
N ALA A 439 22.88 -10.38 8.53
CA ALA A 439 22.30 -9.04 8.50
C ALA A 439 22.89 -8.23 7.33
N PRO A 440 22.08 -7.70 6.40
CA PRO A 440 22.60 -6.96 5.27
C PRO A 440 23.19 -5.63 5.75
N SER A 441 24.41 -5.34 5.28
CA SER A 441 25.08 -4.08 5.57
C SER A 441 24.36 -2.88 4.92
N TYR A 442 24.60 -1.67 5.44
CA TYR A 442 24.11 -0.44 4.80
C TYR A 442 24.56 -0.32 3.34
N SER A 443 25.79 -0.74 3.01
CA SER A 443 26.27 -0.77 1.63
C SER A 443 25.56 -1.80 0.77
N THR A 444 25.12 -2.93 1.34
CA THR A 444 24.31 -3.93 0.63
C THR A 444 22.96 -3.32 0.27
N LEU A 445 22.28 -2.73 1.26
CA LEU A 445 20.99 -2.06 1.07
C LEU A 445 21.07 -0.92 0.04
N LYS A 446 22.13 -0.10 0.05
CA LYS A 446 22.31 1.00 -0.93
C LYS A 446 22.52 0.54 -2.36
N LYS A 447 22.90 -0.72 -2.59
CA LYS A 447 23.11 -1.28 -3.93
C LYS A 447 21.88 -2.01 -4.46
N ASP A 448 20.93 -2.32 -3.60
CA ASP A 448 19.70 -3.01 -3.96
C ASP A 448 18.66 -2.01 -4.48
N ASP A 449 18.16 -2.27 -5.68
CA ASP A 449 17.25 -1.38 -6.41
C ASP A 449 15.86 -1.34 -5.76
N GLY A 450 15.37 -2.51 -5.30
CA GLY A 450 14.11 -2.61 -4.56
C GLY A 450 14.17 -1.81 -3.27
N VAL A 451 15.22 -1.98 -2.47
CA VAL A 451 15.37 -1.25 -1.20
C VAL A 451 15.46 0.26 -1.42
N ARG A 452 16.21 0.68 -2.43
CA ARG A 452 16.26 2.11 -2.82
C ARG A 452 14.90 2.63 -3.24
N LEU A 453 14.13 1.84 -4.00
CA LEU A 453 12.77 2.19 -4.38
C LEU A 453 11.87 2.32 -3.14
N PHE A 454 11.88 1.35 -2.23
CA PHE A 454 11.13 1.41 -0.97
C PHE A 454 11.45 2.68 -0.16
N VAL A 455 12.74 2.98 0.03
CA VAL A 455 13.18 4.20 0.72
C VAL A 455 12.73 5.46 0.00
N ARG A 456 12.66 5.45 -1.33
CA ARG A 456 12.15 6.59 -2.13
C ARG A 456 10.64 6.77 -1.97
N LEU A 457 9.86 5.69 -1.90
CA LEU A 457 8.42 5.77 -1.61
C LEU A 457 8.16 6.36 -0.23
N LEU A 458 8.94 5.96 0.78
CA LEU A 458 8.89 6.56 2.12
C LEU A 458 9.25 8.04 2.08
N TYR A 459 10.38 8.39 1.47
CA TYR A 459 10.86 9.77 1.39
C TYR A 459 9.85 10.70 0.70
N ALA A 460 9.36 10.33 -0.48
CA ALA A 460 8.40 11.13 -1.23
C ALA A 460 7.05 11.24 -0.48
N GLY A 461 6.55 10.13 0.05
CA GLY A 461 5.29 10.12 0.80
C GLY A 461 5.31 10.97 2.08
N MET A 462 6.48 11.16 2.69
CA MET A 462 6.65 12.02 3.88
C MET A 462 6.73 13.51 3.55
N GLN A 463 7.13 13.91 2.34
CA GLN A 463 7.23 15.32 1.94
C GLN A 463 5.88 15.99 1.66
N GLU A 464 4.88 15.19 1.29
CA GLU A 464 3.61 15.65 0.74
C GLU A 464 2.49 15.74 1.77
#